data_AF-A0A1J5C0D2-F1
#
_entry.id   AF-A0A1J5C0D2-F1
#
_cell.length_a   1.000
_cell.length_b   1.000
_cell.length_c   1.000
_cell.angle_alpha   90.00
_cell.angle_beta   90.00
_cell.angle_gamma   90.00
#
_symmetry.space_group_name_H-M   'P 1'
#
loop_
_entity.id
_entity.type
_entity.pdbx_description
1 polymer ?
#
loop_
_entity_poly.entity_id
_entity_poly.type
_entity_poly.pdbx_seq_one_letter_code
_entity_poly.pdbx_strand_id
1 'polypeptide(L)'
;MNEKVLKKLHFVQERVPSYMKKEGFNAFNNYSYTSERQLKGGFQPLLKEAGIIFKVDVTDQRVEPGDGKMRLTLITMQYHFFDSESGESLEGTFCSQGTDSGDKGI
;
A
#
# COMPACT_ATOMS: atom_id res chain seq x y z
N MET A 1 -18.94 0.24 14.39
CA MET A 1 -18.24 0.96 13.29
C MET A 1 -17.26 1.93 13.94
N ASN A 2 -15.98 1.92 13.58
CA ASN A 2 -14.93 2.71 14.25
C ASN A 2 -14.97 4.18 13.81
N GLU A 3 -15.98 4.90 14.30
CA GLU A 3 -16.30 6.26 13.87
C GLU A 3 -15.12 7.24 14.07
N LYS A 4 -14.30 7.04 15.12
CA LYS A 4 -13.14 7.91 15.38
C LYS A 4 -12.03 7.68 14.36
N VAL A 5 -11.67 6.43 14.11
CA VAL A 5 -10.68 6.05 13.08
C VAL A 5 -11.14 6.59 11.72
N LEU A 6 -12.42 6.43 11.38
CA LEU A 6 -12.96 6.90 10.10
C LEU A 6 -12.89 8.42 9.95
N LYS A 7 -13.18 9.21 10.99
CA LYS A 7 -13.02 10.67 10.95
C LYS A 7 -11.58 11.09 10.69
N LYS A 8 -10.62 10.42 11.32
CA LYS A 8 -9.18 10.68 11.12
C LYS A 8 -8.71 10.26 9.73
N LEU A 9 -9.18 9.13 9.22
CA LEU A 9 -8.89 8.70 7.85
C LEU A 9 -9.51 9.65 6.80
N HIS A 10 -10.70 10.19 7.06
CA HIS A 10 -11.31 11.22 6.21
C HIS A 10 -10.46 12.49 6.17
N PHE A 11 -9.97 12.97 7.33
CA PHE A 11 -9.05 14.11 7.41
C PHE A 11 -7.80 13.91 6.55
N VAL A 12 -7.24 12.69 6.54
CA VAL A 12 -6.10 12.32 5.69
C VAL A 12 -6.51 12.33 4.22
N GLN A 13 -7.63 11.68 3.88
CA GLN A 13 -8.10 11.57 2.50
C GLN A 13 -8.34 12.93 1.83
N GLU A 14 -8.86 13.93 2.56
CA GLU A 14 -9.06 15.30 2.05
C GLU A 14 -7.74 16.01 1.67
N ARG A 15 -6.62 15.61 2.27
CA ARG A 15 -5.31 16.24 2.11
C ARG A 15 -4.38 15.45 1.19
N VAL A 16 -4.63 14.16 1.01
CA VAL A 16 -3.91 13.34 0.04
C VAL A 16 -4.23 13.87 -1.36
N PRO A 17 -3.22 14.21 -2.17
CA PRO A 17 -3.48 14.65 -3.53
C PRO A 17 -4.20 13.54 -4.31
N SER A 18 -5.29 13.91 -4.98
CA SER A 18 -6.08 13.02 -5.84
C SER A 18 -5.27 12.38 -6.96
N TYR A 19 -4.12 12.97 -7.29
CA TYR A 19 -3.17 12.45 -8.26
C TYR A 19 -1.73 12.63 -7.76
N MET A 20 -0.98 11.54 -7.74
CA MET A 20 0.47 11.59 -7.57
C MET A 20 1.16 11.46 -8.92
N LYS A 21 1.97 12.47 -9.27
CA LYS A 21 2.76 12.47 -10.50
C LYS A 21 3.69 11.26 -10.49
N LYS A 22 3.73 10.48 -11.56
CA LYS A 22 4.68 9.37 -11.67
C LYS A 22 6.10 9.93 -11.89
N GLU A 23 6.97 9.82 -10.90
CA GLU A 23 8.38 10.27 -11.01
C GLU A 23 9.34 9.12 -11.33
N GLY A 24 8.97 7.88 -11.01
CA GLY A 24 9.75 6.70 -11.35
C GLY A 24 9.60 6.36 -12.83
N PHE A 25 10.66 5.86 -13.45
CA PHE A 25 10.63 5.32 -14.80
C PHE A 25 11.39 4.00 -14.85
N ASN A 26 10.73 2.95 -15.34
CA ASN A 26 11.36 1.66 -15.61
C ASN A 26 11.75 1.63 -17.09
N ALA A 27 13.04 1.77 -17.39
CA ALA A 27 13.54 1.79 -18.75
C ALA A 27 13.40 0.44 -19.47
N PHE A 28 13.48 -0.67 -18.73
CA PHE A 28 13.38 -2.02 -19.29
C PHE A 28 11.95 -2.31 -19.80
N ASN A 29 10.94 -1.95 -19.01
CA ASN A 29 9.53 -2.15 -19.35
C ASN A 29 8.83 -0.89 -19.90
N ASN A 30 9.59 0.18 -20.15
CA ASN A 30 9.14 1.46 -20.70
C ASN A 30 7.86 2.04 -20.08
N TYR A 31 7.78 2.12 -18.75
CA TYR A 31 6.63 2.75 -18.08
C TYR A 31 7.03 3.60 -16.87
N SER A 32 6.22 4.62 -16.60
CA SER A 32 6.37 5.47 -15.42
C SER A 32 5.56 4.92 -14.24
N TYR A 33 6.09 5.04 -13.03
CA TYR A 33 5.48 4.58 -11.79
C TYR A 33 5.59 5.61 -10.66
N THR A 34 4.72 5.50 -9.66
CA THR A 34 4.81 6.29 -8.43
C THR A 34 5.87 5.66 -7.54
N SER A 35 6.89 6.43 -7.16
CA SER A 35 7.97 5.91 -6.33
C SER A 35 7.52 5.71 -4.88
N GLU A 36 8.19 4.80 -4.17
CA GLU A 36 7.99 4.60 -2.73
C GLU A 36 8.20 5.90 -1.94
N ARG A 37 9.19 6.72 -2.35
CA ARG A 37 9.43 8.05 -1.76
C ARG A 37 8.21 8.95 -1.86
N GLN A 38 7.49 8.92 -2.98
CA GLN A 38 6.28 9.73 -3.16
C GLN A 38 5.13 9.21 -2.30
N LEU A 39 4.97 7.89 -2.19
CA LEU A 39 3.98 7.28 -1.31
C LEU A 39 4.25 7.62 0.16
N LYS A 40 5.50 7.44 0.61
CA LYS A 40 5.95 7.76 1.97
C LYS A 40 5.91 9.27 2.24
N GLY A 41 6.23 10.10 1.25
CA GLY A 41 6.25 11.56 1.39
C GLY A 41 4.87 12.19 1.41
N GLY A 42 3.90 11.61 0.70
CA GLY A 42 2.52 12.13 0.64
C GLY A 42 1.64 11.63 1.78
N PHE A 43 1.68 10.33 2.07
CA PHE A 43 0.66 9.68 2.91
C PHE A 43 1.10 9.53 4.38
N GLN A 44 2.37 9.19 4.61
CA GLN A 44 2.89 8.96 5.97
C GLN A 44 2.79 10.18 6.89
N PRO A 45 3.12 11.42 6.44
CA PRO A 45 3.05 12.60 7.30
C PRO A 45 1.61 12.91 7.72
N LEU A 46 0.66 12.76 6.81
CA LEU A 46 -0.76 13.00 7.07
C LEU A 46 -1.33 11.99 8.08
N LEU A 47 -0.97 10.71 7.94
CA LEU A 47 -1.35 9.69 8.92
C LEU A 47 -0.76 10.01 10.31
N LYS A 48 0.51 10.42 10.36
CA LYS A 48 1.16 10.81 11.62
C LYS A 48 0.49 12.03 12.26
N GLU A 49 0.15 13.03 11.47
CA GLU A 49 -0.58 14.23 11.92
C GLU A 49 -1.96 13.86 12.49
N ALA A 50 -2.64 12.90 11.86
CA ALA A 50 -3.93 12.40 12.34
C ALA A 50 -3.83 11.46 13.56
N GLY A 51 -2.63 11.11 14.02
CA GLY A 51 -2.43 10.13 15.10
C GLY A 51 -2.81 8.70 14.68
N ILE A 52 -2.64 8.37 13.39
CA ILE A 52 -2.91 7.04 12.83
C ILE A 52 -1.59 6.31 12.57
N ILE A 53 -1.46 5.11 13.14
CA ILE A 53 -0.42 4.15 12.80
C ILE A 53 -0.97 3.23 11.72
N PHE A 54 -0.30 3.18 10.58
CA PHE A 54 -0.61 2.25 9.50
C PHE A 54 0.40 1.10 9.45
N LYS A 55 -0.10 -0.13 9.53
CA LYS A 55 0.70 -1.35 9.46
C LYS A 55 0.12 -2.27 8.40
N VAL A 56 0.99 -2.99 7.70
CA VAL A 56 0.62 -4.01 6.73
C VAL A 56 1.42 -5.26 7.05
N ASP A 57 0.72 -6.39 7.14
CA ASP A 57 1.29 -7.71 7.37
C ASP A 57 0.97 -8.59 6.16
N VAL A 58 1.96 -9.31 5.63
CA VAL A 58 1.73 -10.35 4.63
C VAL A 58 1.23 -11.59 5.35
N THR A 59 0.00 -12.01 5.04
CA THR A 59 -0.64 -13.16 5.69
C THR A 59 -0.56 -14.42 4.84
N ASP A 60 -0.47 -14.28 3.52
CA ASP A 60 -0.24 -15.39 2.58
C ASP A 60 0.64 -14.92 1.43
N GLN A 61 1.53 -15.79 0.98
CA GLN A 61 2.34 -15.56 -0.21
C GLN A 61 2.52 -16.90 -0.93
N ARG A 62 2.14 -16.93 -2.22
CA ARG A 62 2.33 -18.08 -3.09
C ARG A 62 2.91 -17.67 -4.42
N VAL A 63 3.73 -18.54 -4.98
CA VAL A 63 4.37 -18.35 -6.28
C VAL A 63 3.93 -19.49 -7.20
N GLU A 64 3.27 -19.14 -8.28
CA GLU A 64 2.78 -20.06 -9.30
C GLU A 64 3.61 -19.93 -10.59
N PRO A 65 3.75 -21.01 -11.40
CA PRO A 65 4.36 -20.92 -12.72
C PRO A 65 3.57 -19.94 -13.61
N GLY A 66 4.28 -18.98 -14.22
CA GLY A 66 3.73 -18.13 -15.28
C GLY A 66 4.10 -18.63 -16.67
N ASP A 67 3.87 -17.80 -17.69
CA ASP A 67 4.27 -18.09 -19.06
C ASP A 67 5.80 -18.03 -19.24
N GLY A 68 6.38 -19.04 -19.87
CA GLY A 68 7.82 -19.16 -20.09
C GLY A 68 8.65 -19.13 -18.80
N LYS A 69 9.49 -18.09 -18.62
CA LYS A 69 10.33 -17.89 -17.43
C LYS A 69 9.64 -17.08 -16.32
N MET A 70 8.41 -16.63 -16.55
CA MET A 70 7.70 -15.77 -15.60
C MET A 70 7.21 -16.56 -14.39
N ARG A 71 7.14 -15.89 -13.25
CA ARG A 71 6.51 -16.39 -12.03
C ARG A 71 5.37 -15.46 -11.65
N LEU A 72 4.24 -16.03 -11.28
CA LEU A 72 3.10 -15.30 -10.74
C LEU A 72 3.19 -15.34 -9.21
N THR A 73 3.49 -14.21 -8.59
CA THR A 73 3.40 -14.07 -7.13
C THR A 73 2.00 -13.58 -6.79
N LEU A 74 1.32 -14.29 -5.88
CA LEU A 74 0.10 -13.82 -5.24
C LEU A 74 0.38 -13.55 -3.77
N ILE A 75 -0.08 -12.41 -3.27
CA ILE A 75 0.13 -11.98 -1.88
C ILE A 75 -1.21 -11.59 -1.29
N THR A 76 -1.55 -12.13 -0.13
CA THR A 76 -2.60 -11.59 0.73
C THR A 76 -1.95 -10.79 1.83
N MET A 77 -2.40 -9.54 2.00
CA MET A 77 -1.96 -8.67 3.08
C MET A 77 -3.14 -8.28 3.95
N GLN A 78 -2.93 -8.26 5.26
CA GLN A 78 -3.82 -7.63 6.21
C GLN A 78 -3.27 -6.24 6.51
N TYR A 79 -4.11 -5.22 6.37
CA TYR A 79 -3.75 -3.86 6.76
C TYR A 79 -4.47 -3.47 8.05
N HIS A 80 -3.82 -2.60 8.81
CA HIS A 80 -4.30 -2.09 10.10
C HIS A 80 -4.08 -0.57 10.17
N PHE A 81 -5.15 0.16 10.46
CA PHE A 81 -5.10 1.55 10.88
C PHE A 81 -5.43 1.63 12.36
N PHE A 82 -4.46 2.01 13.19
CA PHE A 82 -4.62 2.14 14.64
C PHE A 82 -4.64 3.61 15.03
N ASP A 83 -5.69 4.05 15.72
CA ASP A 83 -5.76 5.38 16.32
C ASP A 83 -5.03 5.38 17.66
N SER A 84 -3.91 6.11 17.72
CA SER A 84 -3.05 6.16 18.91
C SER A 84 -3.71 6.79 20.13
N GLU A 85 -4.78 7.57 19.95
CA GLU A 85 -5.46 8.25 21.06
C GLU A 85 -6.56 7.40 21.67
N SER A 86 -7.38 6.75 20.83
CA SER A 86 -8.54 6.00 21.30
C SER A 86 -8.27 4.50 21.47
N GLY A 87 -7.21 3.97 20.86
CA GLY A 87 -6.94 2.54 20.79
C GLY A 87 -7.83 1.77 19.82
N GLU A 88 -8.73 2.45 19.09
CA GLU A 88 -9.57 1.84 18.06
C GLU A 88 -8.74 1.50 16.81
N SER A 89 -9.09 0.40 16.13
CA SER A 89 -8.38 -0.05 14.93
C SER A 89 -9.31 -0.47 13.80
N LEU A 90 -9.07 0.02 12.59
CA LEU A 90 -9.72 -0.47 11.38
C LEU A 90 -8.78 -1.42 10.63
N GLU A 91 -9.25 -2.63 10.34
CA GLU A 91 -8.48 -3.63 9.60
C GLU A 91 -9.20 -4.04 8.32
N GLY A 92 -8.43 -4.58 7.39
CA GLY A 92 -8.98 -5.21 6.19
C GLY A 92 -7.96 -6.07 5.49
N THR A 93 -8.42 -6.79 4.47
CA THR A 93 -7.59 -7.69 3.67
C THR A 93 -7.53 -7.20 2.24
N PHE A 94 -6.34 -7.23 1.66
CA PHE A 94 -6.08 -6.94 0.26
C PHE A 94 -5.34 -8.12 -0.37
N CYS A 95 -5.78 -8.53 -1.56
CA CYS A 95 -5.10 -9.53 -2.36
C CYS A 95 -4.43 -8.85 -3.56
N SER A 96 -3.14 -9.09 -3.73
CA SER A 96 -2.33 -8.64 -4.86
C SER A 96 -1.87 -9.80 -5.72
N GLN A 97 -1.55 -9.49 -6.96
CA GLN A 97 -0.76 -10.36 -7.80
C GLN A 97 0.28 -9.56 -8.60
N GLY A 98 1.43 -10.15 -8.84
CA GLY A 98 2.49 -9.60 -9.68
C GLY A 98 3.13 -10.71 -10.50
N THR A 99 3.34 -10.46 -11.79
CA THR A 99 4.00 -11.40 -12.69
C THR A 99 5.36 -10.85 -13.05
N ASP A 100 6.43 -11.55 -12.68
CA ASP A 100 7.79 -11.14 -12.97
C ASP A 100 8.73 -12.33 -13.21
N SER A 101 9.84 -12.11 -13.90
CA SER A 101 10.84 -13.14 -14.18
C SER A 101 11.76 -13.50 -12.99
N GLY A 102 11.62 -12.81 -11.85
CA GLY A 102 12.27 -13.17 -10.58
C GLY A 102 13.05 -12.05 -9.87
N ASP A 103 12.99 -10.81 -10.35
CA ASP A 103 13.71 -9.64 -9.80
C ASP A 103 12.79 -8.63 -9.07
N LYS A 104 11.49 -8.62 -9.41
CA LYS A 104 10.49 -7.62 -8.98
C LYS A 104 9.16 -8.22 -8.52
N GLY A 105 9.13 -9.53 -8.25
CA GLY A 105 7.92 -10.26 -7.89
C GLY A 105 7.39 -10.02 -6.48
N ILE A 106 7.93 -9.04 -5.75
CA ILE A 106 7.49 -8.56 -4.43
C ILE A 106 7.49 -7.04 -4.47
#